data_AF-A0A061NX74-F1
#
_entry.id   AF-A0A061NX74-F1
#
_cell.length_a   1.000
_cell.length_b   1.000
_cell.length_c   1.000
_cell.angle_alpha   90.00
_cell.angle_beta   90.00
_cell.angle_gamma   90.00
#
_symmetry.space_group_name_H-M   'P 1'
#
loop_
_entity.id
_entity.type
_entity.pdbx_description
1 polymer ?
#
loop_
_entity_poly.entity_id
_entity_poly.type
_entity_poly.pdbx_seq_one_letter_code
_entity_poly.pdbx_strand_id
1 'polypeptide(L)'
;MKINPYGSIHSYYQSSAQNVQSKASGHEKKDSVEISSKALEMQEEPVPTERDKRIQELQQKIDNGTYEIDERAVAKKLYEFWNGR
;
A
#
# COMPACT_ATOMS: atom_id res chain seq x y z
N MET A 1 -27.84 -25.75 66.76
CA MET A 1 -27.70 -25.85 65.29
C MET A 1 -26.66 -24.83 64.84
N LYS A 2 -25.76 -25.22 63.94
CA LYS A 2 -24.56 -24.45 63.53
C LYS A 2 -24.94 -23.26 62.62
N ILE A 3 -24.38 -22.08 62.88
CA ILE A 3 -24.58 -20.86 62.09
C ILE A 3 -23.49 -20.83 61.01
N ASN A 4 -23.89 -20.70 59.75
CA ASN A 4 -23.01 -20.79 58.58
C ASN A 4 -22.28 -19.45 58.33
N PRO A 5 -20.94 -19.40 58.15
CA PRO A 5 -20.24 -18.14 57.91
C PRO A 5 -20.40 -17.74 56.43
N TYR A 6 -20.79 -16.49 56.19
CA TYR A 6 -20.90 -15.91 54.85
C TYR A 6 -19.54 -15.95 54.14
N GLY A 7 -19.49 -16.66 53.01
CA GLY A 7 -18.33 -16.71 52.14
C GLY A 7 -18.03 -15.33 51.51
N SER A 8 -16.75 -15.05 51.36
CA SER A 8 -16.17 -13.84 50.78
C SER A 8 -16.87 -13.38 49.50
N ILE A 9 -17.55 -12.23 49.56
CA ILE A 9 -18.16 -11.53 48.41
C ILE A 9 -17.08 -10.98 47.44
N HIS A 10 -15.80 -11.05 47.81
CA HIS A 10 -14.68 -10.45 47.07
C HIS A 10 -14.38 -11.13 45.72
N SER A 11 -14.77 -12.40 45.54
CA SER A 11 -14.48 -13.17 44.31
C SER A 11 -15.32 -12.71 43.11
N TYR A 12 -16.52 -12.16 43.34
CA TYR A 12 -17.43 -11.72 42.28
C TYR A 12 -17.04 -10.33 41.72
N TYR A 13 -16.38 -9.51 42.53
CA TYR A 13 -15.91 -8.18 42.12
C TYR A 13 -14.63 -8.24 41.28
N GLN A 14 -13.74 -9.23 41.51
CA GLN A 14 -12.52 -9.39 40.69
C GLN A 14 -12.83 -9.90 39.27
N SER A 15 -13.78 -10.83 39.13
CA SER A 15 -14.15 -11.37 37.81
C SER A 15 -14.87 -10.35 36.93
N SER A 16 -15.65 -9.45 37.52
CA SER A 16 -16.33 -8.38 36.79
C SER A 16 -15.34 -7.32 36.29
N ALA A 17 -14.35 -6.91 37.09
CA ALA A 17 -13.30 -5.97 36.66
C ALA A 17 -12.45 -6.52 35.48
N GLN A 18 -12.13 -7.81 35.48
CA GLN A 18 -11.34 -8.45 34.43
C GLN A 18 -12.10 -8.54 33.08
N ASN A 19 -13.43 -8.61 33.11
CA ASN A 19 -14.30 -8.64 31.93
C ASN A 19 -14.51 -7.26 31.27
N VAL A 20 -14.19 -6.15 31.96
CA VAL A 20 -14.29 -4.80 31.38
C VAL A 20 -13.02 -4.47 30.57
N GLN A 21 -11.84 -4.91 31.02
CA GLN A 21 -10.59 -4.69 30.28
C GLN A 21 -10.50 -5.48 28.97
N SER A 22 -11.12 -6.65 28.87
CA SER A 22 -11.11 -7.47 27.65
C SER A 22 -12.02 -6.94 26.53
N LYS A 23 -12.88 -5.95 26.80
CA LYS A 23 -13.75 -5.33 25.79
C LYS A 23 -13.17 -4.06 25.16
N ALA A 24 -12.04 -3.56 25.65
CA ALA A 24 -11.39 -2.35 25.13
C ALA A 24 -10.44 -2.61 23.94
N SER A 25 -10.28 -3.87 23.50
CA SER A 25 -9.44 -4.21 22.34
C SER A 25 -10.22 -4.40 21.03
N GLY A 26 -11.50 -4.04 21.01
CA GLY A 26 -12.26 -3.97 19.78
C GLY A 26 -11.71 -2.86 18.91
N HIS A 27 -10.79 -3.18 18.00
CA HIS A 27 -10.40 -2.29 16.92
C HIS A 27 -11.69 -1.78 16.26
N GLU A 28 -12.01 -0.50 16.49
CA GLU A 28 -12.96 0.22 15.65
C GLU A 28 -12.50 0.01 14.21
N LYS A 29 -13.35 -0.60 13.39
CA LYS A 29 -13.09 -0.77 11.96
C LYS A 29 -13.00 0.64 11.37
N LYS A 30 -11.78 1.16 11.26
CA LYS A 30 -11.50 2.38 10.52
C LYS A 30 -11.54 2.03 9.04
N ASP A 31 -12.24 2.86 8.29
CA ASP A 31 -12.17 2.78 6.83
C ASP A 31 -10.71 3.06 6.40
N SER A 32 -10.10 2.10 5.71
CA SER A 32 -8.78 2.23 5.10
C SER A 32 -8.89 2.05 3.59
N VAL A 33 -8.06 2.79 2.86
CA VAL A 33 -7.87 2.60 1.41
C VAL A 33 -6.51 1.94 1.24
N GLU A 34 -6.52 0.68 0.80
CA GLU A 34 -5.31 -0.10 0.54
C GLU A 34 -5.12 -0.30 -0.97
N ILE A 35 -3.86 -0.36 -1.40
CA ILE A 35 -3.52 -0.74 -2.77
C ILE A 35 -3.82 -2.23 -2.92
N SER A 36 -4.54 -2.62 -3.98
CA SER A 36 -4.85 -4.03 -4.25
C SER A 36 -3.57 -4.85 -4.39
N SER A 37 -3.55 -6.07 -3.81
CA SER A 37 -2.46 -7.02 -3.99
C SER A 37 -2.11 -7.27 -5.46
N LYS A 38 -3.13 -7.30 -6.33
CA LYS A 38 -2.94 -7.47 -7.78
C LYS A 38 -2.22 -6.28 -8.42
N ALA A 39 -2.50 -5.06 -7.97
CA ALA A 39 -1.82 -3.86 -8.48
C ALA A 39 -0.36 -3.83 -8.06
N LEU A 40 -0.05 -4.31 -6.86
CA LEU A 40 1.33 -4.45 -6.37
C LEU A 40 2.12 -5.46 -7.22
N GLU A 41 1.54 -6.63 -7.49
CA GLU A 41 2.16 -7.65 -8.37
C GLU A 41 2.44 -7.09 -9.78
N MET A 42 1.55 -6.27 -10.33
CA MET A 42 1.76 -5.64 -11.64
C MET A 42 2.85 -4.56 -11.62
N GLN A 43 3.06 -3.89 -10.49
CA GLN A 43 4.11 -2.88 -10.34
C GLN A 43 5.50 -3.52 -10.23
N GLU A 44 5.59 -4.74 -9.70
CA GLU A 44 6.85 -5.46 -9.50
C GLU A 44 7.46 -6.01 -10.81
N GLU A 45 6.83 -5.78 -11.97
CA GLU A 45 7.39 -6.20 -13.24
C GLU A 45 8.79 -5.61 -13.47
N PRO A 46 9.81 -6.45 -13.76
CA PRO A 46 11.17 -5.99 -13.93
C PRO A 46 11.25 -5.05 -15.14
N VAL A 47 12.05 -4.00 -15.00
CA VAL A 47 12.32 -3.07 -16.10
C VAL A 47 12.87 -3.87 -17.30
N PRO A 48 12.29 -3.74 -18.50
CA PRO A 48 12.74 -4.49 -19.67
C PRO A 48 14.17 -4.11 -20.03
N THR A 49 15.04 -5.11 -20.27
CA THR A 49 16.42 -4.89 -20.73
C THR A 49 16.52 -4.12 -22.04
N GLU A 50 15.45 -4.13 -22.85
CA GLU A 50 15.31 -3.31 -24.06
C GLU A 50 15.29 -1.80 -23.76
N ARG A 51 14.78 -1.42 -22.60
CA ARG A 51 14.77 -0.02 -22.15
C ARG A 51 16.20 0.47 -21.91
N ASP A 52 17.02 -0.34 -21.26
CA ASP A 52 18.42 0.02 -20.96
C ASP A 52 19.23 0.21 -22.24
N LYS A 53 19.06 -0.68 -23.22
CA LYS A 53 19.68 -0.53 -24.55
C LYS A 53 19.28 0.77 -25.23
N ARG A 54 17.98 1.09 -25.25
CA ARG A 54 17.48 2.36 -25.81
C ARG A 54 18.08 3.58 -25.10
N ILE A 55 18.20 3.54 -23.78
CA ILE A 55 18.80 4.64 -23.01
C ILE A 55 20.25 4.84 -23.41
N GLN A 56 21.04 3.77 -23.53
CA GLN A 56 22.45 3.84 -23.94
C GLN A 56 22.60 4.42 -25.36
N GLU A 57 21.78 3.98 -26.31
CA GLU A 57 21.79 4.53 -27.68
C GLU A 57 21.44 6.03 -27.70
N LEU A 58 20.46 6.45 -26.89
CA LEU A 58 20.09 7.87 -26.80
C LEU A 58 21.20 8.71 -26.16
N GLN A 59 21.83 8.22 -25.10
CA GLN A 59 22.97 8.88 -24.47
C GLN A 59 24.11 9.10 -25.48
N GLN A 60 24.48 8.06 -26.24
CA GLN A 60 25.51 8.19 -27.26
C GLN A 60 25.16 9.23 -28.34
N LYS A 61 23.90 9.30 -28.79
CA LYS A 61 23.47 10.31 -29.78
C LYS A 61 23.55 11.73 -29.22
N ILE A 62 23.20 11.91 -27.95
CA ILE A 62 23.29 13.20 -27.27
C ILE A 62 24.76 13.62 -27.12
N ASP A 63 25.63 12.74 -26.64
CA ASP A 63 27.07 13.01 -26.45
C ASP A 63 27.77 13.35 -27.77
N ASN A 64 27.38 12.68 -28.86
CA ASN A 64 27.91 12.94 -30.20
C ASN A 64 27.27 14.17 -30.88
N GLY A 65 26.28 14.81 -30.25
CA GLY A 65 25.57 15.97 -30.82
C GLY A 65 24.69 15.64 -32.04
N THR A 66 24.39 14.36 -32.27
CA THR A 66 23.56 13.89 -33.41
C THR A 66 22.11 13.61 -33.02
N TYR A 67 21.74 13.95 -31.78
CA TYR A 67 20.36 13.83 -31.34
C TYR A 67 19.51 14.96 -31.91
N GLU A 68 18.60 14.60 -32.82
CA GLU A 68 17.60 15.52 -33.38
C GLU A 68 16.25 15.35 -32.68
N ILE A 69 15.64 16.47 -32.33
CA ILE A 69 14.31 16.50 -31.73
C ILE A 69 13.26 16.48 -32.84
N ASP A 70 12.46 15.42 -32.90
CA ASP A 70 11.28 15.38 -33.76
C ASP A 70 10.07 15.98 -33.04
N GLU A 71 9.80 17.25 -33.30
CA GLU A 71 8.69 18.03 -32.74
C GLU A 71 7.32 17.38 -33.01
N ARG A 72 7.16 16.75 -34.19
CA ARG A 72 5.90 16.06 -34.54
C ARG A 72 5.74 14.79 -33.73
N ALA A 73 6.82 14.03 -33.54
CA ALA A 73 6.80 12.85 -32.69
C ALA A 73 6.49 13.22 -31.23
N VAL A 74 7.05 14.32 -30.72
CA VAL A 74 6.74 14.84 -29.39
C VAL A 74 5.26 15.18 -29.28
N ALA A 75 4.74 16.02 -30.17
CA ALA A 75 3.33 16.42 -30.16
C ALA A 75 2.39 15.21 -30.28
N LYS A 76 2.71 14.24 -31.15
CA LYS A 76 1.96 13.00 -31.29
C LYS A 76 1.96 12.19 -30.00
N LYS A 77 3.11 12.04 -29.33
CA LYS A 77 3.21 11.29 -28.07
C LYS A 77 2.45 11.95 -26.93
N LEU A 78 2.51 13.28 -26.83
CA LEU A 78 1.69 14.02 -25.89
C LEU A 78 0.20 13.84 -26.24
N TYR A 79 -0.19 13.95 -27.50
CA TYR A 79 -1.59 13.72 -27.85
C TYR A 79 -2.07 12.29 -27.50
N GLU A 80 -1.30 11.27 -27.86
CA GLU A 80 -1.60 9.86 -27.58
C GLU A 80 -1.70 9.56 -26.08
N PHE A 81 -0.80 10.09 -25.25
CA PHE A 81 -0.82 9.81 -23.81
C PHE A 81 -2.07 10.38 -23.11
N TRP A 82 -2.53 11.57 -23.50
CA TRP A 82 -3.68 12.21 -22.87
C TRP A 82 -5.03 11.84 -23.51
N ASN A 83 -5.07 11.54 -24.81
CA ASN A 83 -6.31 11.27 -25.54
C ASN A 83 -6.49 9.80 -25.96
N GLY A 84 -5.44 8.98 -25.87
CA GLY A 84 -5.51 7.54 -26.10
C GLY A 84 -6.21 6.85 -24.94
N ARG A 85 -7.52 6.59 -25.10
CA ARG A 85 -8.18 5.47 -24.42
C ARG A 85 -8.00 4.20 -25.22
#